data_AF-A0A6B3ERX1-F1
#
_entry.id   AF-A0A6B3ERX1-F1
#
_cell.length_a   1.000
_cell.length_b   1.000
_cell.length_c   1.000
_cell.angle_alpha   90.00
_cell.angle_beta   90.00
_cell.angle_gamma   90.00
#
_symmetry.space_group_name_H-M   'P 1'
#
loop_
_entity.id
_entity.type
_entity.pdbx_description
1 polymer ?
#
loop_
_entity_poly.entity_id
_entity_poly.type
_entity_poly.pdbx_seq_one_letter_code
_entity_poly.pdbx_strand_id
1 'polypeptide(L)'
;GMEDYFQAKAQLFTRARSRRGVVNYDDEYGRRLVTEAEVPIVTFSAEGHPDADWRAEDVEIRPTDSTFTVVGPDGSRYPARAPLPGAFNVANTLAAVAALAEAGTDPRV
;
A
#
# COMPACT_ATOMS: atom_id res chain seq x y z
N GLY A 1 -7.02 -24.05 1.64
CA GLY A 1 -6.30 -23.77 0.36
C GLY A 1 -5.99 -22.29 0.24
N MET A 2 -5.52 -21.81 -0.93
CA MET A 2 -5.29 -20.37 -1.14
C MET A 2 -6.58 -19.54 -1.00
N GLU A 3 -7.73 -20.08 -1.42
CA GLU A 3 -9.02 -19.41 -1.21
C GLU A 3 -9.36 -19.23 0.27
N ASP A 4 -9.25 -20.27 1.09
CA ASP A 4 -9.51 -20.15 2.54
C ASP A 4 -8.57 -19.14 3.20
N TYR A 5 -7.31 -19.09 2.75
CA TYR A 5 -6.32 -18.13 3.25
C TYR A 5 -6.69 -16.69 2.86
N PHE A 6 -7.14 -16.48 1.63
CA PHE A 6 -7.66 -15.19 1.17
C PHE A 6 -8.88 -14.76 2.00
N GLN A 7 -9.88 -15.64 2.15
CA GLN A 7 -11.08 -15.37 2.92
C GLN A 7 -10.76 -15.05 4.39
N ALA A 8 -9.79 -15.74 4.99
CA ALA A 8 -9.33 -15.44 6.34
C ALA A 8 -8.74 -14.01 6.46
N LYS A 9 -7.98 -13.54 5.46
CA LYS A 9 -7.47 -12.16 5.43
C LYS A 9 -8.58 -11.15 5.16
N ALA A 10 -9.52 -11.46 4.28
CA ALA A 10 -10.63 -10.58 3.92
C ALA A 10 -11.48 -10.19 5.14
N GLN A 11 -11.55 -11.05 6.17
CA GLN A 11 -12.22 -10.74 7.43
C GLN A 11 -11.70 -9.46 8.11
N LEU A 12 -10.43 -9.09 7.91
CA LEU A 12 -9.86 -7.84 8.44
C LEU A 12 -10.50 -6.58 7.82
N PHE A 13 -11.11 -6.71 6.64
CA PHE A 13 -11.70 -5.61 5.86
C PHE A 13 -13.22 -5.54 5.97
N THR A 14 -13.77 -6.16 7.02
CA THR A 14 -15.18 -6.05 7.40
C THR A 14 -15.39 -4.84 8.32
N ARG A 15 -16.63 -4.32 8.37
CA ARG A 15 -16.97 -3.20 9.27
C ARG A 15 -16.80 -3.52 10.75
N ALA A 16 -16.83 -4.81 11.09
CA ALA A 16 -16.63 -5.29 12.46
C ALA A 16 -15.16 -5.26 12.90
N ARG A 17 -14.21 -5.24 11.95
CA ARG A 17 -12.77 -5.33 12.24
C ARG A 17 -12.00 -4.06 11.92
N SER A 18 -12.46 -3.28 10.94
CA SER A 18 -11.77 -2.08 10.49
C SER A 18 -12.76 -0.96 10.14
N ARG A 19 -12.27 0.28 10.15
CA ARG A 19 -13.01 1.45 9.65
C ARG A 19 -12.63 1.82 8.21
N ARG A 20 -11.45 1.39 7.77
CA ARG A 20 -10.83 1.66 6.47
C ARG A 20 -9.74 0.62 6.22
N GLY A 21 -9.46 0.30 4.96
CA GLY A 21 -8.38 -0.61 4.57
C GLY A 21 -7.37 0.04 3.64
N VAL A 22 -6.13 -0.44 3.71
CA VAL A 22 -5.04 -0.12 2.77
C VAL A 22 -4.64 -1.42 2.09
N VAL A 23 -4.72 -1.48 0.76
CA VAL A 23 -4.58 -2.73 0.00
C VAL A 23 -3.57 -2.58 -1.13
N ASN A 24 -2.74 -3.59 -1.32
CA ASN A 24 -1.78 -3.64 -2.43
C ASN A 24 -2.53 -3.87 -3.74
N TYR A 25 -2.36 -2.98 -4.72
CA TYR A 25 -2.98 -3.06 -6.04
C TYR A 25 -2.17 -3.90 -7.03
N ASP A 26 -0.89 -4.16 -6.76
CA ASP A 26 -0.01 -4.94 -7.64
C ASP A 26 -0.41 -6.43 -7.65
N ASP A 27 -1.02 -6.91 -6.56
CA ASP A 27 -1.44 -8.29 -6.37
C ASP A 27 -2.88 -8.55 -6.82
N GLU A 28 -3.13 -9.71 -7.46
CA GLU A 28 -4.46 -10.09 -7.94
C GLU A 28 -5.48 -10.25 -6.81
N TYR A 29 -5.09 -10.87 -5.68
CA TYR A 29 -5.97 -10.99 -4.52
C TYR A 29 -6.20 -9.62 -3.87
N GLY A 30 -5.22 -8.73 -3.91
CA GLY A 30 -5.40 -7.33 -3.52
C GLY A 30 -6.46 -6.62 -4.35
N ARG A 31 -6.38 -6.68 -5.68
CA ARG A 31 -7.41 -6.12 -6.58
C ARG A 31 -8.79 -6.72 -6.35
N ARG A 32 -8.87 -8.03 -6.11
CA ARG A 32 -10.12 -8.71 -5.74
C ARG A 32 -10.67 -8.19 -4.41
N LEU A 33 -9.82 -8.05 -3.39
CA LEU A 33 -10.21 -7.57 -2.07
C LEU A 33 -10.80 -6.15 -2.10
N VAL A 34 -10.33 -5.28 -3.00
CA VAL A 34 -10.93 -3.94 -3.21
C VAL A 34 -12.42 -4.05 -3.53
N THR A 35 -12.85 -5.08 -4.26
CA THR A 35 -14.26 -5.28 -4.64
C THR A 35 -15.09 -5.98 -3.58
N GLU A 36 -14.47 -6.77 -2.70
CA GLU A 36 -15.15 -7.57 -1.67
C GLU A 36 -15.19 -6.91 -0.28
N ALA A 37 -14.37 -5.87 -0.05
CA ALA A 37 -14.30 -5.19 1.23
C ALA A 37 -15.61 -4.48 1.62
N GLU A 38 -15.94 -4.49 2.91
CA GLU A 38 -17.14 -3.81 3.43
C GLU A 38 -16.86 -2.39 3.96
N VAL A 39 -15.59 -2.00 3.95
CA VAL A 39 -15.06 -0.72 4.42
C VAL A 39 -14.45 0.04 3.25
N PRO A 40 -14.35 1.39 3.32
CA PRO A 40 -13.60 2.15 2.32
C PRO A 40 -12.17 1.63 2.21
N ILE A 41 -11.70 1.48 0.97
CA ILE A 41 -10.34 1.04 0.66
C ILE A 41 -9.60 2.20 0.00
N VAL A 42 -8.34 2.38 0.39
CA VAL A 42 -7.34 3.05 -0.44
C VAL A 42 -6.33 2.02 -0.89
N THR A 43 -5.78 2.25 -2.07
CA THR A 43 -4.87 1.31 -2.73
C THR A 43 -3.46 1.87 -2.77
N PHE A 44 -2.48 0.98 -2.77
CA PHE A 44 -1.09 1.35 -3.03
C PHE A 44 -0.45 0.44 -4.09
N SER A 45 0.49 0.98 -4.84
CA SER A 45 1.28 0.23 -5.82
C SER A 45 2.75 0.61 -5.71
N ALA A 46 3.62 -0.36 -5.43
CA ALA A 46 5.06 -0.18 -5.47
C ALA A 46 5.61 -0.24 -6.89
N GLU A 47 4.86 -0.85 -7.82
CA GLU A 47 5.17 -0.91 -9.24
C GLU A 47 4.72 0.35 -10.02
N GLY A 48 4.07 1.30 -9.34
CA GLY A 48 3.66 2.58 -9.91
C GLY A 48 2.40 2.51 -10.76
N HIS A 49 1.51 1.53 -10.52
CA HIS A 49 0.27 1.36 -11.28
C HIS A 49 -0.60 2.63 -11.21
N PRO A 50 -0.99 3.23 -12.34
CA PRO A 50 -1.66 4.54 -12.37
C PRO A 50 -3.05 4.54 -11.70
N ASP A 51 -3.70 3.38 -11.61
CA ASP A 51 -4.99 3.25 -10.93
C ASP A 51 -4.90 3.10 -9.41
N ALA A 52 -3.69 3.03 -8.84
CA ALA A 52 -3.51 3.02 -7.38
C ALA A 52 -3.50 4.45 -6.81
N ASP A 53 -4.10 4.64 -5.63
CA ASP A 53 -4.19 5.93 -4.94
C ASP A 53 -2.81 6.42 -4.47
N TRP A 54 -2.02 5.51 -3.90
CA TRP A 54 -0.65 5.74 -3.48
C TRP A 54 0.32 4.98 -4.38
N ARG A 55 1.37 5.64 -4.86
CA ARG A 55 2.33 5.02 -5.79
C ARG A 55 3.76 5.25 -5.36
N ALA A 56 4.63 4.30 -5.69
CA ALA A 56 6.07 4.53 -5.71
C ALA A 56 6.52 4.83 -7.15
N GLU A 57 7.34 5.86 -7.30
CA GLU A 57 8.03 6.22 -8.53
C GLU A 57 9.53 6.35 -8.28
N ASP A 58 10.34 6.43 -9.34
CA ASP A 58 11.80 6.62 -9.26
C ASP A 58 12.49 5.62 -8.32
N VAL A 59 12.03 4.35 -8.35
CA VAL A 59 12.50 3.31 -7.42
C VAL A 59 13.93 2.92 -7.74
N GLU A 60 14.83 3.16 -6.79
CA GLU A 60 16.22 2.72 -6.84
C GLU A 60 16.48 1.72 -5.71
N ILE A 61 16.69 0.46 -6.08
CA ILE A 61 17.08 -0.59 -5.14
C ILE A 61 18.59 -0.60 -5.01
N ARG A 62 19.10 -0.44 -3.79
CA ARG A 62 20.52 -0.50 -3.46
C ARG A 62 20.80 -1.69 -2.54
N PRO A 63 22.07 -2.09 -2.33
CA PRO A 63 22.40 -3.22 -1.45
C PRO A 63 22.03 -3.02 0.03
N THR A 64 21.94 -1.77 0.49
CA THR A 64 21.70 -1.41 1.90
C THR A 64 20.35 -0.76 2.17
N ASP A 65 19.70 -0.23 1.14
CA ASP A 65 18.44 0.49 1.22
C ASP A 65 17.74 0.49 -0.15
N SER A 66 16.51 0.99 -0.17
CA SER A 66 15.86 1.41 -1.42
C SER A 66 15.36 2.83 -1.25
N THR A 67 15.49 3.67 -2.28
CA THR A 67 14.88 5.01 -2.32
C THR A 67 13.83 5.07 -3.40
N PHE A 68 12.84 5.93 -3.20
CA PHE A 68 11.72 6.10 -4.13
C PHE A 68 11.00 7.42 -3.83
N THR A 69 10.21 7.88 -4.78
CA THR A 69 9.26 8.98 -4.60
C THR A 69 7.90 8.39 -4.24
N VAL A 70 7.33 8.76 -3.09
CA VAL A 70 5.92 8.52 -2.76
C VAL A 70 5.08 9.53 -3.51
N VAL A 71 4.07 9.05 -4.23
CA VAL A 71 3.03 9.86 -4.86
C VAL A 71 1.70 9.60 -4.17
N GLY A 72 1.11 10.66 -3.62
CA GLY A 72 -0.17 10.60 -2.92
C GLY A 72 -1.38 10.78 -3.85
N PRO A 73 -2.60 10.50 -3.35
CA PRO A 73 -3.84 10.57 -4.12
C PRO A 73 -4.20 11.99 -4.59
N ASP A 74 -3.68 13.01 -3.92
CA ASP A 74 -3.82 14.43 -4.28
C ASP A 74 -2.73 14.91 -5.26
N GLY A 75 -1.88 14.00 -5.74
CA GLY A 75 -0.74 14.30 -6.61
C GLY A 75 0.49 14.83 -5.86
N SER A 76 0.46 14.87 -4.52
CA SER A 76 1.62 15.24 -3.72
C SER A 76 2.77 14.25 -3.89
N ARG A 77 4.02 14.73 -3.74
CA ARG A 77 5.24 13.96 -4.03
C ARG A 77 6.28 14.16 -2.94
N TYR A 78 6.79 13.08 -2.37
CA TYR A 78 7.78 13.12 -1.28
C TYR A 78 8.87 12.06 -1.46
N PRO A 79 10.15 12.39 -1.20
CA PRO A 79 11.20 11.39 -1.20
C PRO A 79 11.05 10.46 0.02
N ALA A 80 11.26 9.16 -0.19
CA ALA A 80 11.21 8.15 0.85
C ALA A 80 12.38 7.16 0.73
N ARG A 81 12.67 6.50 1.85
CA ARG A 81 13.71 5.48 1.95
C ARG A 81 13.20 4.28 2.75
N ALA A 82 13.29 3.09 2.16
CA ALA A 82 13.14 1.85 2.89
C ALA A 82 14.51 1.47 3.49
N PRO A 83 14.61 1.16 4.80
CA PRO A 83 15.88 0.87 5.47
C PRO A 83 16.44 -0.52 5.13
N LEU A 84 15.84 -1.22 4.16
CA LEU A 84 16.21 -2.55 3.72
C LEU A 84 16.12 -2.65 2.19
N PRO A 85 17.01 -3.43 1.55
CA PRO A 85 16.99 -3.64 0.11
C PRO A 85 15.77 -4.44 -0.35
N GLY A 86 15.36 -4.24 -1.61
CA GLY A 86 14.38 -5.07 -2.30
C GLY A 86 13.02 -4.42 -2.52
N ALA A 87 12.35 -4.81 -3.61
CA ALA A 87 11.06 -4.25 -4.04
C ALA A 87 9.93 -4.46 -3.00
N PHE A 88 9.93 -5.60 -2.30
CA PHE A 88 8.96 -5.87 -1.23
C PHE A 88 9.07 -4.88 -0.07
N ASN A 89 10.28 -4.37 0.22
CA ASN A 89 10.47 -3.36 1.26
C ASN A 89 9.98 -1.98 0.82
N VAL A 90 10.05 -1.65 -0.47
CA VAL A 90 9.40 -0.47 -1.03
C VAL A 90 7.89 -0.58 -0.84
N ALA A 91 7.30 -1.72 -1.20
CA ALA A 91 5.86 -1.97 -1.01
C ALA A 91 5.44 -1.86 0.46
N ASN A 92 6.18 -2.48 1.38
CA ASN A 92 5.88 -2.39 2.81
C ASN A 92 6.01 -0.96 3.36
N THR A 93 7.03 -0.22 2.91
CA THR A 93 7.23 1.17 3.34
C THR A 93 6.12 2.06 2.81
N LEU A 94 5.74 1.92 1.54
CA LEU A 94 4.62 2.64 0.94
C LEU A 94 3.29 2.31 1.63
N ALA A 95 3.04 1.04 1.95
CA ALA A 95 1.86 0.62 2.69
C ALA A 95 1.78 1.28 4.08
N ALA A 96 2.91 1.40 4.78
CA ALA A 96 2.98 2.07 6.07
C ALA A 96 2.70 3.58 5.96
N VAL A 97 3.28 4.26 4.95
CA VAL A 97 3.02 5.68 4.67
C VAL A 97 1.53 5.91 4.38
N ALA A 98 0.94 5.11 3.49
CA ALA A 98 -0.48 5.19 3.17
C ALA A 98 -1.37 4.95 4.40
N ALA A 99 -1.05 3.95 5.23
CA ALA A 99 -1.80 3.66 6.45
C ALA A 99 -1.71 4.79 7.48
N LEU A 100 -0.54 5.41 7.65
CA LEU A 100 -0.36 6.56 8.54
C LEU A 100 -1.12 7.79 8.03
N ALA A 101 -1.09 8.04 6.72
CA ALA A 101 -1.84 9.13 6.09
C ALA A 101 -3.35 8.97 6.29
N GLU A 102 -3.89 7.78 6.03
CA GLU A 102 -5.31 7.48 6.25
C GLU A 102 -5.72 7.51 7.74
N ALA A 103 -4.76 7.36 8.66
CA ALA A 103 -4.97 7.53 10.08
C ALA A 103 -4.91 9.01 10.54
N GLY A 104 -4.62 9.95 9.61
CA GLY A 104 -4.57 11.39 9.87
C GLY A 104 -3.17 11.92 10.23
N THR A 105 -2.13 11.12 10.08
CA THR A 105 -0.73 11.57 10.23
C THR A 105 -0.25 12.18 8.93
N ASP A 106 0.56 13.24 9.02
CA ASP A 106 1.20 13.81 7.83
C ASP A 106 2.19 12.78 7.22
N PRO A 107 2.06 12.42 5.92
CA PRO A 107 2.91 11.42 5.28
C PRO A 107 4.38 11.86 5.12
N ARG A 108 4.71 13.10 5.48
CA ARG A 108 6.07 13.66 5.41
C ARG A 108 6.92 13.41 6.66
N VAL A 109 6.32 12.93 7.75
CA VAL A 109 6.99 12.79 9.07
C VAL A 109 7.61 11.42 9.25
#